data_AF-A0A2H0PVV6-F1
#
_entry.id   AF-A0A2H0PVV6-F1
#
_cell.length_a   1.000
_cell.length_b   1.000
_cell.length_c   1.000
_cell.angle_alpha   90.00
_cell.angle_beta   90.00
_cell.angle_gamma   90.00
#
_symmetry.space_group_name_H-M   'P 1'
#
loop_
_entity.id
_entity.type
_entity.pdbx_description
1 polymer ?
#
loop_
_entity_poly.entity_id
_entity_poly.type
_entity_poly.pdbx_seq_one_letter_code
_entity_poly.pdbx_strand_id
1 'polypeptide(L)'
;MFQKIINFVKYHNAFTIGLALAFVFSGAIFASDTVREATIGKAIVEQQGIDNSAILAADVDNFDFGMTIIGVSEDTQNYYVDYVYQSLAIRDNVWQTLSRQATLTVSKSALTDRDLGLYVAEELGEIVDCERAYLKEVQELEDKKGQTQIVQTTTYTGLIGLTLDLKNKILPGYEPVV
;
A
#
# COMPACT_ATOMS: atom_id res chain seq x y z
N MET A 1 -11.31 26.56 -2.58
CA MET A 1 -10.58 25.28 -2.40
C MET A 1 -11.48 24.09 -2.69
N PHE A 2 -12.63 23.94 -2.03
CA PHE A 2 -13.55 22.81 -2.24
C PHE A 2 -14.01 22.59 -3.71
N GLN A 3 -14.34 23.67 -4.44
CA GLN A 3 -14.69 23.58 -5.87
C GLN A 3 -13.54 23.04 -6.75
N LYS A 4 -12.27 23.30 -6.40
CA LYS A 4 -11.11 22.87 -7.19
C LYS A 4 -10.83 21.38 -7.01
N ILE A 5 -10.93 20.90 -5.76
CA ILE A 5 -10.84 19.47 -5.41
C ILE A 5 -11.92 18.67 -6.12
N ILE A 6 -13.16 19.19 -6.17
CA ILE A 6 -14.26 18.54 -6.90
C ILE A 6 -13.97 18.48 -8.40
N ASN A 7 -13.36 19.51 -8.99
CA ASN A 7 -13.01 19.50 -10.41
C ASN A 7 -11.88 18.49 -10.70
N PHE A 8 -10.86 18.38 -9.85
CA PHE A 8 -9.83 17.35 -9.97
C PHE A 8 -10.43 15.93 -9.98
N VAL A 9 -11.32 15.63 -9.02
CA VAL A 9 -12.03 14.33 -8.93
C VAL A 9 -12.95 14.09 -10.15
N LYS A 10 -13.55 15.13 -10.70
CA LYS A 10 -14.52 15.04 -11.81
C LYS A 10 -13.86 14.82 -13.18
N TYR A 11 -12.61 15.26 -13.36
CA TYR A 11 -11.87 15.14 -14.62
C TYR A 11 -10.81 14.03 -14.60
N HIS A 12 -10.39 13.55 -13.42
CA HIS A 12 -9.51 12.39 -13.28
C HIS A 12 -10.28 11.15 -12.82
N ASN A 13 -10.69 10.32 -13.80
CA ASN A 13 -11.13 8.94 -13.54
C ASN A 13 -10.08 8.11 -12.75
N ALA A 14 -8.83 8.58 -12.70
CA ALA A 14 -7.74 8.00 -11.90
C ALA A 14 -7.96 8.10 -10.38
N PHE A 15 -8.70 9.09 -9.86
CA PHE A 15 -8.99 9.18 -8.42
C PHE A 15 -9.92 8.04 -7.97
N THR A 16 -10.97 7.78 -8.76
CA THR A 16 -11.94 6.69 -8.50
C THR A 16 -11.32 5.30 -8.74
N ILE A 17 -10.44 5.16 -9.74
CA ILE A 17 -9.73 3.91 -10.03
C ILE A 17 -8.61 3.65 -9.00
N GLY A 18 -7.92 4.69 -8.54
CA GLY A 18 -6.88 4.61 -7.50
C GLY A 18 -7.45 4.22 -6.13
N LEU A 19 -8.61 4.79 -5.75
CA LEU A 19 -9.32 4.40 -4.53
C LEU A 19 -9.89 2.97 -4.62
N ALA A 20 -10.30 2.53 -5.81
CA ALA A 20 -10.77 1.16 -6.04
C ALA A 20 -9.63 0.13 -5.99
N LEU A 21 -8.43 0.45 -6.47
CA LEU A 21 -7.26 -0.44 -6.42
C LEU A 21 -6.66 -0.59 -5.00
N ALA A 22 -6.83 0.42 -4.14
CA ALA A 22 -6.47 0.32 -2.72
C ALA A 22 -7.34 -0.67 -1.93
N PHE A 23 -8.56 -0.99 -2.41
CA PHE A 23 -9.49 -1.90 -1.75
C PHE A 23 -9.48 -3.35 -2.28
N VAL A 24 -8.75 -3.67 -3.35
CA VAL A 24 -8.82 -5.01 -3.99
C VAL A 24 -7.79 -6.02 -3.44
N PHE A 25 -6.77 -5.59 -2.69
CA PHE A 25 -5.73 -6.53 -2.20
C PHE A 25 -6.02 -7.17 -0.83
N SER A 26 -7.14 -6.89 -0.17
CA SER A 26 -7.46 -7.46 1.14
C SER A 26 -8.37 -8.70 1.12
N GLY A 27 -8.65 -9.32 -0.04
CA GLY A 27 -9.80 -10.23 -0.16
C GLY A 27 -9.60 -11.68 -0.64
N ALA A 28 -8.47 -12.11 -1.21
CA ALA A 28 -8.49 -13.29 -2.08
C ALA A 28 -7.42 -14.37 -1.84
N ILE A 29 -7.06 -14.69 -0.59
CA ILE A 29 -6.17 -15.85 -0.33
C ILE A 29 -6.73 -16.80 0.73
N PHE A 30 -8.01 -17.17 0.70
CA PHE A 30 -8.45 -18.36 1.46
C PHE A 30 -9.66 -19.05 0.80
N ALA A 31 -9.43 -19.80 -0.28
CA ALA A 31 -10.34 -20.88 -0.71
C ALA A 31 -9.72 -21.73 -1.84
N SER A 32 -8.84 -22.68 -1.51
CA SER A 32 -8.69 -23.88 -2.35
C SER A 32 -8.58 -25.12 -1.47
N ASP A 33 -9.32 -26.18 -1.81
CA ASP A 33 -9.32 -27.45 -1.07
C ASP A 33 -7.93 -28.12 -1.04
N THR A 34 -7.06 -27.78 -1.99
CA THR A 34 -5.67 -28.22 -2.07
C THR A 34 -4.79 -27.73 -0.91
N VAL A 35 -5.10 -26.61 -0.25
CA VAL A 35 -4.32 -26.13 0.90
C VAL A 35 -4.70 -26.88 2.19
N ARG A 36 -5.95 -27.34 2.32
CA ARG A 36 -6.48 -27.99 3.53
C ARG A 36 -5.80 -29.33 3.83
N GLU A 37 -5.42 -30.11 2.82
CA GLU A 37 -4.74 -31.39 3.04
C GLU A 37 -3.22 -31.22 3.28
N ALA A 38 -2.60 -30.11 2.86
CA ALA A 38 -1.16 -29.91 2.97
C ALA A 38 -0.68 -29.41 4.34
N THR A 39 -1.60 -28.98 5.22
CA THR A 39 -1.31 -28.20 6.45
C THR A 39 -1.75 -28.84 7.77
N ILE A 40 -2.48 -29.96 7.77
CA ILE A 40 -2.88 -30.64 9.01
C ILE A 40 -1.67 -31.35 9.62
N GLY A 41 -1.32 -31.02 10.87
CA GLY A 41 -0.23 -31.67 11.62
C GLY A 41 1.16 -31.04 11.45
N LYS A 42 1.28 -29.86 10.82
CA LYS A 42 2.57 -29.19 10.61
C LYS A 42 2.67 -27.87 11.38
N ALA A 43 3.89 -27.51 11.77
CA ALA A 43 4.22 -26.16 12.20
C ALA A 43 4.23 -25.23 10.98
N ILE A 44 3.38 -24.20 10.99
CA ILE A 44 3.32 -23.17 9.95
C ILE A 44 3.97 -21.91 10.53
N VAL A 45 5.03 -21.42 9.90
CA VAL A 45 5.62 -20.12 10.26
C VAL A 45 4.86 -19.03 9.51
N GLU A 46 4.22 -18.14 10.26
CA GLU A 46 3.49 -16.98 9.76
C GLU A 46 4.20 -15.70 10.20
N GLN A 47 4.17 -14.67 9.36
CA GLN A 47 4.60 -13.32 9.74
C GLN A 47 3.37 -12.51 10.15
N GLN A 48 3.36 -12.01 11.38
CA GLN A 48 2.29 -11.16 11.90
C GLN A 48 2.82 -9.75 12.19
N GLY A 49 1.96 -8.76 11.98
CA GLY A 49 2.28 -7.35 12.21
C GLY A 49 2.89 -6.63 11.00
N ILE A 50 3.05 -5.32 11.16
CA ILE A 50 3.71 -4.43 10.20
C ILE A 50 4.82 -3.70 10.96
N ASP A 51 6.02 -3.60 10.38
CA ASP A 51 7.06 -2.71 10.90
C ASP A 51 6.79 -1.28 10.41
N ASN A 52 6.41 -0.39 11.35
CA ASN A 52 6.10 1.01 11.09
C ASN A 52 7.22 1.98 11.48
N SER A 53 8.40 1.48 11.84
CA SER A 53 9.53 2.32 12.28
C SER A 53 9.92 3.39 11.26
N ALA A 54 9.90 3.07 9.96
CA ALA A 54 10.28 4.01 8.92
C ALA A 54 9.31 5.19 8.78
N ILE A 55 8.00 4.96 8.82
CA ILE A 55 7.00 6.05 8.71
C ILE A 55 6.96 6.89 9.99
N LEU A 56 7.17 6.29 11.17
CA LEU A 56 7.27 7.03 12.43
C LEU A 56 8.52 7.91 12.51
N ALA A 57 9.64 7.47 11.92
CA ALA A 57 10.89 8.22 11.92
C ALA A 57 11.01 9.24 10.78
N ALA A 58 10.12 9.19 9.78
CA ALA A 58 10.19 10.04 8.61
C ALA A 58 9.87 11.51 8.94
N ASP A 59 10.72 12.43 8.46
CA ASP A 59 10.37 13.85 8.36
C ASP A 59 9.50 14.05 7.11
N VAL A 60 8.19 13.85 7.27
CA VAL A 60 7.23 13.95 6.15
C VAL A 60 7.17 15.38 5.59
N ASP A 61 7.42 16.40 6.41
CA ASP A 61 7.44 17.79 5.97
C ASP A 61 8.55 18.08 4.97
N ASN A 62 9.73 17.49 5.18
CA ASN A 62 10.90 17.67 4.33
C ASN A 62 11.25 16.43 3.49
N PHE A 63 10.33 15.47 3.35
CA PHE A 63 10.57 14.27 2.57
C PHE A 63 10.84 14.61 1.10
N ASP A 64 11.96 14.13 0.56
CA ASP A 64 12.31 14.31 -0.83
C ASP A 64 11.63 13.23 -1.69
N PHE A 65 10.54 13.62 -2.36
CA PHE A 65 9.80 12.74 -3.26
C PHE A 65 10.55 12.48 -4.58
N GLY A 66 11.62 13.22 -4.92
CA GLY A 66 12.42 12.95 -6.12
C GLY A 66 11.62 12.94 -7.44
N MET A 67 10.60 13.79 -7.56
CA MET A 67 9.69 13.84 -8.71
C MET A 67 10.44 14.08 -10.02
N THR A 68 10.35 13.14 -10.96
CA THR A 68 11.09 13.18 -12.22
C THR A 68 10.17 12.82 -13.39
N ILE A 69 10.14 13.66 -14.43
CA ILE A 69 9.50 13.32 -15.70
C ILE A 69 10.43 12.38 -16.48
N ILE A 70 9.90 11.24 -16.91
CA ILE A 70 10.66 10.18 -17.60
C ILE A 70 10.23 10.03 -19.07
N GLY A 71 9.10 10.61 -19.46
CA GLY A 71 8.60 10.55 -20.83
C GLY A 71 7.52 11.59 -21.08
N VAL A 72 7.47 12.11 -22.30
CA VAL A 72 6.37 12.94 -22.78
C VAL A 72 5.98 12.46 -24.16
N SER A 73 4.69 12.19 -24.35
CA SER A 73 4.11 11.84 -25.65
C SER A 73 2.80 12.59 -25.85
N GLU A 74 2.26 12.56 -27.07
CA GLU A 74 1.00 13.21 -27.39
C GLU A 74 0.18 12.42 -28.41
N ASP A 75 -1.12 12.64 -28.40
CA ASP A 75 -2.02 12.28 -29.48
C ASP A 75 -2.75 13.52 -30.03
N THR A 76 -3.83 13.33 -30.78
CA THR A 76 -4.61 14.43 -31.36
C THR A 76 -5.31 15.30 -30.31
N GLN A 77 -5.57 14.79 -29.11
CA GLN A 77 -6.39 15.44 -28.08
C GLN A 77 -5.62 15.75 -26.79
N ASN A 78 -4.58 15.00 -26.46
CA ASN A 78 -3.93 15.04 -25.15
C ASN A 78 -2.40 14.98 -25.24
N TYR A 79 -1.76 15.50 -24.20
CA TYR A 79 -0.40 15.18 -23.82
C TYR A 79 -0.42 14.13 -22.71
N TYR A 80 0.58 13.25 -22.72
CA TYR A 80 0.82 12.23 -21.70
C TYR A 80 2.21 12.45 -21.14
N VAL A 81 2.30 12.73 -19.85
CA VAL A 81 3.56 12.95 -19.14
C VAL A 81 3.76 11.80 -18.18
N ASP A 82 4.71 10.93 -18.50
CA ASP A 82 5.12 9.85 -17.61
C ASP A 82 6.11 10.40 -16.59
N TYR A 83 5.87 10.10 -15.33
CA TYR A 83 6.71 10.55 -14.23
C TYR A 83 6.92 9.44 -13.19
N VAL A 84 8.00 9.59 -12.43
CA VAL A 84 8.38 8.73 -11.32
C VAL A 84 8.66 9.58 -10.10
N TYR A 85 8.27 9.10 -8.92
CA TYR A 85 8.56 9.71 -7.64
C TYR A 85 8.70 8.64 -6.56
N GLN A 86 9.29 8.99 -5.44
CA GLN A 86 9.45 8.14 -4.26
C GLN A 86 8.36 8.48 -3.24
N SER A 87 7.85 7.47 -2.55
CA SER A 87 6.99 7.65 -1.38
C SER A 87 7.17 6.51 -0.39
N LEU A 88 6.74 6.71 0.84
CA LEU A 88 6.68 5.65 1.85
C LEU A 88 5.44 4.79 1.63
N ALA A 89 5.63 3.48 1.63
CA ALA A 89 4.53 2.53 1.56
C ALA A 89 4.94 1.17 2.12
N ILE A 90 3.94 0.33 2.38
CA ILE A 90 4.17 -1.01 2.90
C ILE A 90 4.51 -1.95 1.74
N ARG A 91 5.61 -2.69 1.89
CA ARG A 91 5.94 -3.86 1.08
C ARG A 91 6.58 -4.90 2.00
N ASP A 92 6.15 -6.15 1.86
CA ASP A 92 6.59 -7.26 2.72
C ASP A 92 6.42 -6.98 4.21
N ASN A 93 5.27 -6.39 4.58
CA ASN A 93 4.92 -5.96 5.95
C ASN A 93 5.87 -4.92 6.58
N VAL A 94 6.70 -4.24 5.79
CA VAL A 94 7.59 -3.16 6.26
C VAL A 94 7.25 -1.87 5.55
N TRP A 95 7.09 -0.78 6.31
CA TRP A 95 7.10 0.57 5.75
C TRP A 95 8.48 0.88 5.17
N GLN A 96 8.54 1.21 3.89
CA GLN A 96 9.80 1.49 3.21
C GLN A 96 9.58 2.48 2.06
N THR A 97 10.67 3.12 1.62
CA THR A 97 10.63 4.03 0.47
C THR A 97 10.51 3.23 -0.82
N LEU A 98 9.46 3.48 -1.59
CA LEU A 98 9.17 2.80 -2.85
C LEU A 98 9.05 3.82 -3.99
N SER A 99 9.57 3.43 -5.15
CA SER A 99 9.36 4.17 -6.40
C SER A 99 7.95 3.93 -6.94
N ARG A 100 7.29 5.01 -7.35
CA ARG A 100 5.95 5.06 -7.95
C ARG A 100 6.07 5.67 -9.33
N GLN A 101 5.52 5.00 -10.34
CA GLN A 101 5.45 5.50 -11.71
C GLN A 101 3.99 5.70 -12.09
N ALA A 102 3.69 6.82 -12.74
CA ALA A 102 2.36 7.17 -13.19
C ALA A 102 2.41 8.09 -14.42
N THR A 103 1.24 8.30 -15.03
CA THR A 103 1.07 9.16 -16.21
C THR A 103 0.07 10.26 -15.90
N LEU A 104 0.48 11.51 -16.12
CA LEU A 104 -0.39 12.68 -16.09
C LEU A 104 -0.93 12.92 -17.50
N THR A 105 -2.23 12.81 -17.66
CA THR A 105 -2.90 13.14 -18.93
C THR A 105 -3.38 14.59 -18.90
N VAL A 106 -2.90 15.39 -19.84
CA VAL A 106 -3.26 16.81 -19.98
C VAL A 106 -4.01 17.00 -21.29
N SER A 107 -5.25 17.47 -21.24
CA SER A 107 -5.99 17.77 -22.46
C SER A 107 -5.41 19.01 -23.15
N LYS A 108 -5.20 18.95 -24.46
CA LYS A 108 -4.77 20.10 -25.28
C LYS A 108 -5.75 21.26 -25.18
N SER A 109 -7.04 20.94 -25.03
CA SER A 109 -8.09 21.94 -24.84
C SER A 109 -8.03 22.64 -23.47
N ALA A 110 -7.51 21.96 -22.45
CA ALA A 110 -7.36 22.50 -21.10
C ALA A 110 -6.15 23.43 -20.97
N LEU A 111 -5.14 23.26 -21.81
CA LEU A 111 -3.97 24.15 -21.84
C LEU A 111 -4.34 25.56 -22.31
N THR A 112 -5.29 25.70 -23.24
CA THR A 112 -5.63 26.99 -23.86
C THR A 112 -4.36 27.72 -24.36
N ASP A 113 -3.95 28.80 -23.70
CA ASP A 113 -2.74 29.59 -23.99
C ASP A 113 -1.58 29.35 -22.98
N ARG A 114 -1.71 28.36 -22.07
CA ARG A 114 -0.69 28.03 -21.08
C ARG A 114 0.41 27.15 -21.67
N ASP A 115 1.63 27.36 -21.19
CA ASP A 115 2.77 26.46 -21.47
C ASP A 115 2.56 25.09 -20.80
N LEU A 116 2.83 24.01 -21.54
CA LEU A 116 2.70 22.64 -21.05
C LEU A 116 3.61 22.36 -19.85
N GLY A 117 4.85 22.82 -19.89
CA GLY A 117 5.81 22.60 -18.81
C GLY A 117 5.38 23.28 -17.52
N LEU A 118 4.93 24.54 -17.61
CA LEU A 118 4.39 25.26 -16.45
C LEU A 118 3.11 24.63 -15.89
N TYR A 119 2.22 24.15 -16.76
CA TYR A 119 1.00 23.45 -16.35
C TYR A 119 1.34 22.13 -15.63
N VAL A 120 2.19 21.31 -16.23
CA VAL A 120 2.63 20.03 -15.68
C VAL A 120 3.36 20.23 -14.35
N ALA A 121 4.20 21.25 -14.23
CA ALA A 121 4.88 21.54 -12.98
C ALA A 121 3.90 21.86 -11.82
N GLU A 122 2.82 22.60 -12.10
CA GLU A 122 1.76 22.87 -11.13
C GLU A 122 1.05 21.57 -10.70
N GLU A 123 0.60 20.77 -11.66
CA GLU A 123 -0.11 19.50 -11.39
C GLU A 123 0.76 18.48 -10.65
N LEU A 124 2.03 18.32 -11.03
CA LEU A 124 2.95 17.43 -10.31
C LEU A 124 3.24 17.95 -8.89
N GLY A 125 3.26 19.27 -8.70
CA GLY A 125 3.33 19.89 -7.37
C GLY A 125 2.13 19.54 -6.50
N GLU A 126 0.91 19.62 -7.05
CA GLU A 126 -0.30 19.22 -6.34
C GLU A 126 -0.29 17.74 -5.95
N ILE A 127 0.26 16.86 -6.80
CA ILE A 127 0.41 15.44 -6.50
C ILE A 127 1.35 15.23 -5.31
N VAL A 128 2.50 15.93 -5.28
CA VAL A 128 3.44 15.87 -4.15
C VAL A 128 2.79 16.38 -2.87
N ASP A 129 2.02 17.47 -2.95
CA ASP A 129 1.34 18.04 -1.78
C ASP A 129 0.26 17.10 -1.24
N CYS A 130 -0.50 16.43 -2.12
CA CYS A 130 -1.47 15.41 -1.73
C CYS A 130 -0.79 14.21 -1.07
N GLU A 131 0.30 13.71 -1.65
CA GLU A 131 1.04 12.57 -1.08
C GLU A 131 1.62 12.92 0.29
N ARG A 132 2.17 14.13 0.46
CA ARG A 132 2.64 14.61 1.76
C ARG A 132 1.53 14.65 2.78
N ALA A 133 0.36 15.18 2.41
CA ALA A 133 -0.80 15.23 3.32
C ALA A 133 -1.24 13.81 3.72
N TYR A 134 -1.30 12.89 2.76
CA TYR A 134 -1.59 11.49 3.03
C TYR A 134 -0.59 10.85 3.99
N LEU A 135 0.73 11.02 3.77
CA LEU A 135 1.75 10.46 4.64
C LEU A 135 1.68 11.02 6.07
N LYS A 136 1.28 12.30 6.24
CA LYS A 136 1.04 12.87 7.58
C LYS A 136 -0.13 12.20 8.28
N GLU A 137 -1.26 12.05 7.60
CA GLU A 137 -2.43 11.37 8.16
C GLU A 137 -2.08 9.93 8.57
N VAL A 138 -1.34 9.22 7.72
CA VAL A 138 -0.84 7.88 8.03
C VAL A 138 0.09 7.89 9.24
N GLN A 139 1.07 8.81 9.28
CA GLN A 139 2.00 8.93 10.39
C GLN A 139 1.27 9.16 11.72
N GLU A 140 0.24 10.03 11.75
CA GLU A 140 -0.59 10.23 12.93
C GLU A 140 -1.37 8.98 13.35
N LEU A 141 -1.84 8.19 12.38
CA LEU A 141 -2.55 6.93 12.65
C LEU A 141 -1.61 5.84 13.16
N GLU A 142 -0.39 5.75 12.62
CA GLU A 142 0.63 4.80 13.06
C GLU A 142 1.21 5.20 14.43
N ASP A 143 1.39 6.48 14.70
CA ASP A 143 1.89 6.97 15.99
C ASP A 143 0.93 6.58 17.14
N LYS A 144 -0.39 6.67 16.89
CA LYS A 144 -1.43 6.22 17.83
C LYS A 144 -1.38 4.72 18.14
N LYS A 145 -0.84 3.90 17.24
CA LYS A 145 -0.64 2.45 17.47
C LYS A 145 0.62 2.16 18.29
N GLY A 146 1.55 3.13 18.35
CA GLY A 146 2.90 2.92 18.84
C GLY A 146 3.76 2.14 17.84
N GLN A 147 5.04 2.00 18.16
CA GLN A 147 5.97 1.27 17.32
C GLN A 147 5.59 -0.22 17.26
N THR A 148 5.42 -0.74 16.05
CA THR A 148 5.12 -2.15 15.77
C THR A 148 6.27 -2.78 14.98
N GLN A 149 6.41 -4.10 15.09
CA GLN A 149 7.47 -4.89 14.46
C GLN A 149 6.87 -6.16 13.85
N ILE A 150 7.54 -6.71 12.85
CA ILE A 150 7.19 -8.04 12.33
C ILE A 150 7.58 -9.09 13.37
N VAL A 151 6.63 -9.94 13.73
CA VAL A 151 6.86 -11.10 14.60
C VAL A 151 6.63 -12.36 13.78
N GLN A 152 7.61 -13.27 13.79
CA GLN A 152 7.39 -14.62 13.27
C GLN A 152 6.66 -15.44 14.33
N THR A 153 5.48 -15.94 13.98
CA THR A 153 4.65 -16.80 14.82
C THR A 153 4.59 -18.18 14.21
N THR A 154 4.89 -19.21 14.99
CA THR A 154 4.72 -20.60 14.57
C THR A 154 3.37 -21.11 15.02
N THR A 155 2.46 -21.34 14.08
CA THR A 155 1.15 -21.95 14.32
C THR A 155 1.27 -23.47 14.25
N TYR A 156 1.02 -24.14 15.38
CA TYR A 156 1.05 -25.60 15.49
C TYR A 156 -0.34 -26.18 15.19
N THR A 157 -0.64 -26.42 13.90
CA THR A 157 -1.97 -26.89 13.48
C THR A 157 -2.31 -28.28 13.99
N GLY A 158 -1.30 -29.10 14.31
CA GLY A 158 -1.49 -30.45 14.87
C GLY A 158 -2.13 -30.48 16.27
N LEU A 159 -2.14 -29.35 16.99
CA LEU A 159 -2.82 -29.23 18.28
C LEU A 159 -4.29 -28.81 18.15
N ILE A 160 -4.68 -28.24 17.00
CA ILE A 160 -6.01 -27.66 16.80
C ILE A 160 -7.02 -28.81 16.64
N GLY A 161 -8.08 -28.78 17.45
CA GLY A 161 -9.17 -29.78 17.40
C GLY A 161 -8.90 -31.06 18.19
N LEU A 162 -7.72 -31.21 18.81
CA LEU A 162 -7.45 -32.34 19.71
C LEU A 162 -8.19 -32.18 21.05
N THR A 163 -8.70 -33.29 21.57
CA THR A 163 -9.39 -33.33 22.87
C THR A 163 -8.47 -33.98 23.92
N LEU A 164 -8.32 -33.32 25.07
CA LEU A 164 -7.52 -33.81 26.18
C LEU A 164 -8.21 -34.99 26.88
N ASP A 165 -7.51 -36.12 26.98
CA ASP A 165 -7.87 -37.18 27.92
C ASP A 165 -7.45 -36.74 29.33
N LEU A 166 -8.42 -36.32 30.15
CA LEU A 166 -8.18 -35.81 31.50
C LEU A 166 -7.64 -36.86 32.47
N LYS A 167 -7.96 -38.14 32.27
CA LYS A 167 -7.56 -39.22 33.18
C LYS A 167 -6.08 -39.54 33.00
N ASN A 168 -5.64 -39.60 31.75
CA ASN A 168 -4.27 -39.97 31.40
C ASN A 168 -3.38 -38.75 31.13
N LYS A 169 -3.97 -37.55 31.02
CA LYS A 169 -3.32 -36.28 30.70
C LYS A 169 -2.54 -36.33 29.38
N ILE A 170 -3.13 -36.97 28.36
CA ILE A 170 -2.54 -37.10 27.03
C ILE A 170 -3.45 -36.48 25.96
N LEU A 171 -2.84 -36.08 24.83
CA LEU A 171 -3.55 -35.74 23.59
C LEU A 171 -3.42 -36.94 22.64
N PRO A 172 -4.45 -37.79 22.49
CA PRO A 172 -4.36 -38.98 21.65
C PRO A 172 -4.09 -38.61 20.19
N GLY A 173 -3.10 -39.28 19.57
CA GLY A 173 -2.71 -39.03 18.18
C GLY A 173 -1.82 -37.80 17.95
N TYR A 174 -1.41 -37.11 19.01
CA TYR A 174 -0.47 -35.99 18.93
C TYR A 174 0.99 -36.46 18.98
N GLU A 175 1.79 -36.03 18.01
CA GLU A 175 3.25 -36.15 18.06
C GLU A 175 3.86 -34.85 18.61
N PRO A 176 4.65 -34.92 19.70
CA PRO A 176 5.30 -33.73 20.25
C PRO A 176 6.26 -33.05 19.27
N VAL A 177 6.19 -31.73 19.24
CA VAL A 177 7.09 -30.85 18.47
C VAL A 177 7.93 -30.02 19.44
N VAL A 178 9.23 -29.85 19.13
CA VAL A 178 10.24 -29.09 19.88
C VAL A 178 10.71 -27.90 19.06
#